data_AF-A0A957H7T2-F1
#
_entry.id   AF-A0A957H7T2-F1
#
_cell.length_a   1.000
_cell.length_b   1.000
_cell.length_c   1.000
_cell.angle_alpha   90.00
_cell.angle_beta   90.00
_cell.angle_gamma   90.00
#
_symmetry.space_group_name_H-M   'P 1'
#
loop_
_entity.id
_entity.type
_entity.pdbx_description
1 polymer ?
#
loop_
_entity_poly.entity_id
_entity_poly.type
_entity_poly.pdbx_seq_one_letter_code
_entity_poly.pdbx_strand_id
1 'polypeptide(L)'
;LDLTVEIGGEIYLGNVFSGGWSVPGGVADSINNLENVYVQTPAVEATIIVQATNIAGDAVLYNADITDQSFSLVCNNCAFFIPVSFQHLPIMRTP
;
A
#
# COMPACT_ATOMS: atom_id res chain seq x y z
N LEU A 1 11.76 1.04 -4.04
CA LEU A 1 10.44 1.06 -3.39
C LEU A 1 9.77 -0.21 -3.82
N ASP A 2 8.99 -0.82 -2.93
CA ASP A 2 8.33 -2.08 -3.22
C ASP A 2 6.85 -1.93 -2.86
N LEU A 3 5.96 -2.28 -3.79
CA LEU A 3 4.52 -2.28 -3.61
C LEU A 3 4.07 -3.62 -3.03
N THR A 4 3.30 -3.57 -1.95
CA THR A 4 2.61 -4.71 -1.36
C THR A 4 1.13 -4.37 -1.19
N VAL A 5 0.26 -5.26 -1.64
CA VAL A 5 -1.19 -5.11 -1.50
C VAL A 5 -1.77 -6.38 -0.88
N GLU A 6 -2.44 -6.23 0.26
CA GLU A 6 -3.13 -7.32 0.94
C GLU A 6 -4.64 -7.20 0.68
N ILE A 7 -5.24 -8.23 0.08
CA ILE A 7 -6.67 -8.29 -0.27
C ILE A 7 -7.21 -9.68 0.09
N GLY A 8 -8.20 -9.73 0.98
CA GLY A 8 -8.88 -10.98 1.36
C GLY A 8 -7.98 -12.02 2.07
N GLY A 9 -6.86 -11.58 2.67
CA GLY A 9 -5.86 -12.44 3.29
C GLY A 9 -4.74 -12.92 2.35
N GLU A 10 -4.81 -12.57 1.06
CA GLU A 10 -3.75 -12.84 0.08
C GLU A 10 -2.84 -11.62 -0.09
N ILE A 11 -1.53 -11.86 -0.25
CA ILE A 11 -0.51 -10.83 -0.42
C ILE A 11 -0.04 -10.80 -1.88
N TYR A 12 -0.23 -9.67 -2.55
CA TYR A 12 0.22 -9.40 -3.91
C TYR A 12 1.42 -8.44 -3.87
N LEU A 13 2.50 -8.80 -4.57
CA LEU A 13 3.68 -7.95 -4.72
C LEU A 13 3.64 -7.22 -6.07
N GLY A 14 4.25 -6.03 -6.12
CA GLY A 14 4.36 -5.23 -7.33
C GLY A 14 4.93 -6.02 -8.51
N ASN A 15 4.26 -5.90 -9.66
CA ASN A 15 4.63 -6.52 -10.94
C ASN A 15 4.71 -8.06 -10.97
N VAL A 16 4.26 -8.77 -9.93
CA VAL A 16 4.16 -10.24 -9.94
C VAL A 16 2.88 -10.68 -10.66
N PHE A 17 3.03 -11.06 -11.93
CA PHE A 17 1.92 -11.33 -12.85
C PHE A 17 1.90 -12.75 -13.45
N SER A 18 0.70 -13.25 -13.70
CA SER A 18 0.44 -14.39 -14.60
C SER A 18 -0.80 -14.10 -15.46
N GLY A 19 -0.69 -14.29 -16.78
CA GLY A 19 -1.80 -14.02 -17.70
C GLY A 19 -2.31 -12.57 -17.72
N GLY A 20 -1.50 -11.61 -17.24
CA GLY A 20 -1.87 -10.19 -17.12
C GLY A 20 -2.55 -9.81 -15.78
N TRP A 21 -2.78 -10.77 -14.88
CA TRP A 21 -3.36 -10.52 -13.55
C TRP A 21 -2.33 -10.79 -12.46
N SER A 22 -2.43 -10.07 -11.34
CA SER A 22 -1.53 -10.28 -10.21
C SER A 22 -1.81 -11.62 -9.54
N VAL A 23 -0.75 -12.29 -9.10
CA VAL A 23 -0.84 -13.55 -8.35
C VAL A 23 -0.22 -13.39 -6.97
N PRO A 24 -0.71 -14.12 -5.94
CA PRO A 24 -0.14 -14.01 -4.59
C PRO A 24 1.31 -14.49 -4.50
N GLY A 25 2.07 -13.89 -3.58
CA GLY A 25 3.46 -14.22 -3.30
C GLY A 25 4.44 -13.77 -4.39
N GLY A 26 5.41 -14.62 -4.71
CA GLY A 26 6.50 -14.32 -5.66
C GLY A 26 7.70 -13.63 -5.01
N VAL A 27 8.34 -12.72 -5.75
CA VAL A 27 9.51 -11.93 -5.32
C VAL A 27 9.24 -10.48 -5.70
N ALA A 28 9.60 -9.54 -4.83
CA ALA A 28 9.44 -8.10 -5.10
C ALA A 28 10.26 -7.65 -6.32
N ASP A 29 9.71 -6.69 -7.07
CA ASP A 29 10.42 -6.07 -8.19
C ASP A 29 11.54 -5.17 -7.67
N SER A 30 12.77 -5.46 -8.09
CA SER A 30 13.98 -4.71 -7.69
C SER A 30 14.57 -3.89 -8.85
N ILE A 31 13.85 -3.80 -9.98
CA ILE A 31 14.31 -3.19 -11.23
C ILE A 31 13.46 -1.97 -11.58
N ASN A 32 12.14 -2.06 -11.44
CA ASN A 32 11.22 -1.03 -11.92
C ASN A 32 10.87 0.01 -10.84
N ASN A 33 10.74 1.27 -11.27
CA ASN A 33 10.25 2.38 -10.44
C ASN A 33 8.73 2.59 -10.56
N LEU A 34 8.05 1.74 -11.34
CA LEU A 34 6.61 1.69 -11.52
C LEU A 34 6.17 0.25 -11.26
N GLU A 35 5.40 0.08 -10.19
CA GLU A 35 4.84 -1.20 -9.78
C GLU A 35 3.33 -1.18 -9.85
N ASN A 36 2.76 -2.29 -10.29
CA ASN A 36 1.32 -2.46 -10.44
C ASN A 36 0.84 -3.71 -9.68
N VAL A 37 -0.38 -3.64 -9.17
CA VAL A 37 -1.17 -4.80 -8.75
C VAL A 37 -2.54 -4.72 -9.43
N TYR A 38 -2.92 -5.78 -10.16
CA TYR A 38 -4.19 -5.89 -10.88
C TYR A 38 -4.95 -7.12 -10.39
N VAL A 39 -6.01 -6.90 -9.61
CA VAL A 39 -6.85 -7.98 -9.06
C VAL A 39 -8.17 -8.05 -9.82
N GLN A 40 -8.45 -9.20 -10.44
CA GLN A 40 -9.64 -9.41 -11.27
C GLN A 40 -10.95 -9.43 -10.45
N THR A 41 -10.88 -9.97 -9.24
CA THR A 41 -12.02 -10.12 -8.30
C THR A 41 -11.59 -9.68 -6.90
N PRO A 42 -11.54 -8.37 -6.61
CA PRO A 42 -11.09 -7.86 -5.32
C PRO A 42 -12.08 -8.17 -4.19
N ALA A 43 -11.57 -8.28 -2.96
CA ALA A 43 -12.38 -8.26 -1.76
C ALA A 43 -12.91 -6.83 -1.46
N VAL A 44 -13.73 -6.70 -0.40
CA VAL A 44 -14.32 -5.41 0.01
C VAL A 44 -13.27 -4.42 0.51
N GLU A 45 -12.20 -4.91 1.12
CA GLU A 45 -11.14 -4.10 1.72
C GLU A 45 -9.76 -4.50 1.16
N ALA A 46 -8.85 -3.54 1.13
CA ALA A 46 -7.48 -3.69 0.66
C ALA A 46 -6.54 -2.85 1.54
N THR A 47 -5.43 -3.44 1.96
CA THR A 47 -4.32 -2.71 2.59
C THR A 47 -3.23 -2.50 1.56
N ILE A 48 -2.87 -1.25 1.26
CA ILE A 48 -1.81 -0.90 0.31
C ILE A 48 -0.62 -0.35 1.10
N ILE A 49 0.56 -0.95 0.88
CA ILE A 49 1.81 -0.62 1.54
C ILE A 49 2.86 -0.33 0.46
N VAL A 50 3.53 0.82 0.57
CA VAL A 50 4.69 1.17 -0.26
C VAL A 50 5.91 1.19 0.66
N GLN A 51 6.82 0.24 0.49
CA GLN A 51 7.98 0.04 1.36
C GLN A 51 9.24 0.69 0.78
N ALA A 52 10.00 1.33 1.66
CA ALA A 52 11.30 1.93 1.34
C ALA A 52 12.44 0.91 1.48
N THR A 53 12.33 -0.25 0.81
CA THR A 53 13.24 -1.41 0.98
C THR A 53 14.71 -1.08 0.73
N ASN A 54 15.00 -0.19 -0.23
CA ASN A 54 16.31 0.39 -0.42
C ASN A 54 16.20 1.80 -1.01
N ILE A 55 16.81 2.77 -0.35
CA ILE A 55 16.89 4.18 -0.73
C ILE A 55 18.39 4.53 -0.77
N ALA A 56 19.07 4.04 -1.82
CA ALA A 56 20.52 4.16 -2.01
C ALA A 56 20.94 5.49 -2.66
N GLY A 57 19.96 6.28 -3.07
CA GLY A 57 20.03 7.73 -3.27
C GLY A 57 18.76 8.33 -2.66
N ASP A 58 18.65 9.64 -2.49
CA ASP A 58 19.27 10.66 -3.33
C ASP A 58 18.31 11.83 -3.75
N ALA A 59 17.08 11.96 -3.19
CA ALA A 59 16.01 12.90 -3.54
C ALA A 59 15.49 14.00 -2.53
N VAL A 60 16.05 14.30 -1.33
CA VAL A 60 15.64 15.53 -0.56
C VAL A 60 15.83 16.75 -1.47
N LEU A 61 14.76 17.54 -1.56
CA LEU A 61 14.81 18.91 -2.07
C LEU A 61 15.42 19.87 -1.03
N TYR A 62 16.68 20.29 -1.27
CA TYR A 62 17.36 21.46 -0.66
C TYR A 62 17.87 21.38 0.80
N ASN A 63 18.44 20.25 1.27
CA ASN A 63 19.17 20.21 2.57
C ASN A 63 20.58 19.56 2.57
N ALA A 64 21.05 19.02 1.43
CA ALA A 64 22.40 18.46 1.20
C ALA A 64 22.77 17.10 1.85
N ASP A 65 21.82 16.39 2.47
CA ASP A 65 21.84 14.91 2.60
C ASP A 65 20.46 14.49 2.15
N ILE A 66 20.41 13.82 1.01
CA ILE A 66 19.19 13.82 0.23
C ILE A 66 18.59 12.40 0.18
N THR A 67 18.67 11.62 1.26
CA THR A 67 18.35 10.18 1.36
C THR A 67 16.85 9.76 1.25
N ASP A 68 16.13 10.15 0.19
CA ASP A 68 14.66 10.05 0.05
C ASP A 68 14.17 9.40 -1.25
N GLN A 69 12.89 9.03 -1.25
CA GLN A 69 12.11 8.86 -2.47
C GLN A 69 10.64 9.19 -2.20
N SER A 70 10.07 10.10 -2.99
CA SER A 70 8.61 10.32 -3.02
C SER A 70 7.93 9.36 -3.99
N PHE A 71 6.65 9.06 -3.76
CA PHE A 71 5.84 8.26 -4.68
C PHE A 71 4.49 8.93 -4.93
N SER A 72 3.78 8.45 -5.95
CA SER A 72 2.38 8.76 -6.21
C SER A 72 1.61 7.46 -6.36
N LEU A 73 0.42 7.40 -5.76
CA LEU A 73 -0.45 6.24 -5.81
C LEU A 73 -1.73 6.59 -6.55
N VAL A 74 -2.09 5.76 -7.54
CA VAL A 74 -3.40 5.79 -8.19
C VAL A 74 -4.05 4.44 -7.94
N CYS A 75 -5.18 4.42 -7.24
CA CYS A 75 -6.03 3.24 -7.15
C CYS A 75 -7.36 3.50 -7.86
N ASN A 76 -7.70 2.64 -8.83
CA ASN A 76 -9.05 2.54 -9.37
C ASN A 76 -9.88 1.61 -8.48
N ASN A 77 -11.17 1.90 -8.29
CA ASN A 77 -12.07 1.15 -7.41
C ASN A 77 -11.73 1.18 -5.90
N CYS A 78 -10.79 2.03 -5.44
CA CYS A 78 -10.62 2.32 -4.01
C CYS A 78 -11.51 3.47 -3.53
N ALA A 79 -11.97 3.38 -2.29
CA ALA A 79 -12.41 4.51 -1.47
C ALA A 79 -11.63 4.48 -0.14
N PHE A 80 -11.15 5.63 0.33
CA PHE A 80 -10.37 5.70 1.57
C PHE A 80 -11.33 5.65 2.78
N PHE A 81 -11.20 4.65 3.63
CA PHE A 81 -12.01 4.52 4.85
C PHE A 81 -11.19 4.93 6.08
N ILE A 82 -11.76 5.80 6.92
CA ILE A 82 -11.22 6.12 8.24
C ILE A 82 -12.18 5.51 9.28
N PRO A 83 -11.74 4.52 10.08
CA PRO A 83 -12.59 3.91 11.09
C PRO A 83 -12.88 4.88 12.24
N VAL A 84 -14.07 5.50 12.22
CA VAL A 84 -14.58 6.29 13.35
C VAL A 84 -15.12 5.37 14.44
N SER A 85 -14.25 5.05 15.40
CA SER A 85 -14.64 4.33 16.62
C SER A 85 -15.47 5.23 17.55
N PHE A 86 -16.80 5.10 17.50
CA PHE A 86 -17.68 5.63 18.55
C PHE A 86 -17.52 4.83 19.85
N GLN A 87 -16.55 5.23 20.68
CA GLN A 87 -16.53 4.80 22.07
C GLN A 87 -17.71 5.45 22.81
N HIS A 88 -18.81 4.71 22.92
CA HIS A 88 -19.90 5.04 23.85
C HIS A 88 -19.36 4.88 25.29
N LEU A 89 -18.79 5.95 25.84
CA LEU A 89 -18.64 6.07 27.28
C LEU A 89 -20.06 6.13 27.87
N PRO A 90 -20.51 5.17 28.69
CA PRO A 90 -21.82 5.24 29.30
C PRO A 90 -21.84 6.46 30.22
N ILE A 91 -22.74 7.41 29.93
CA ILE A 91 -23.02 8.50 30.86
C ILE A 91 -23.70 7.88 32.08
N MET A 92 -22.90 7.58 33.10
CA MET A 92 -23.38 7.17 34.41
C MET A 92 -24.15 8.34 35.02
N ARG A 93 -25.46 8.34 34.80
CA ARG A 93 -26.39 9.25 35.47
C ARG A 93 -26.47 8.81 36.93
N THR A 94 -25.66 9.45 37.78
CA THR A 94 -25.77 9.31 39.24
C THR A 94 -27.19 9.69 39.70
N PRO A 95 -27.72 9.02 40.75
CA PRO A 95 -29.08 9.21 41.21
C PRO A 95 -29.35 10.64 41.74
#